data_AF-A0A8T7BH91-F1
#
_entry.id   AF-A0A8T7BH91-F1
#
_cell.length_a   1.000
_cell.length_b   1.000
_cell.length_c   1.000
_cell.angle_alpha   90.00
_cell.angle_beta   90.00
_cell.angle_gamma   90.00
#
_symmetry.space_group_name_H-M   'P 1'
#
loop_
_entity.id
_entity.type
_entity.pdbx_description
1 polymer ?
#
loop_
_entity_poly.entity_id
_entity_poly.type
_entity_poly.pdbx_seq_one_letter_code
_entity_poly.pdbx_strand_id
1 'polypeptide(L)'
;IVGSGTINPASAQSNQIPESYNIPGTWDLEADVVIIGSGPTGLVAANRASDAGASVIVVDANYDVGGHGLMNGGQIHLGGGTAMQKKYGIEDDPDTYFKDLIDWSVVETNGMPDYRYNDRGVQRAIADNAAATFDYLVDNGVEFVDMAPATAGGHAVGLSAPRGHYAIWTKGQSAESPRGGGGTAIYRALEVSARNKGIKFVLNYHMDVIYREHPNAGRVLGIKAHHSPRYLPGESTPMQSFHSKGNIDMGKPDITVKAKKSILIGTGGHTGNLNFRRIFDPRMTEEYQLAGGPFSDQDASGEIAAMQIGASLWGVANQVMERNGYFRKRPVIGCKHTYIEWTPDSILFPFVKATGLKVRSFRNVVLVNQMGKRFYSELGANWPYGTHHGDIDGY
;
A
#
# COMPACT_ATOMS: atom_id res chain seq x y z
N ILE A 1 -31.47 -13.33 -18.65
CA ILE A 1 -32.20 -14.60 -18.41
C ILE A 1 -31.59 -15.23 -17.17
N VAL A 2 -32.23 -15.05 -16.02
CA VAL A 2 -31.87 -15.76 -14.78
C VAL A 2 -32.54 -17.11 -14.91
N GLY A 3 -31.77 -18.15 -15.22
CA GLY A 3 -32.29 -19.50 -15.34
C GLY A 3 -32.69 -20.01 -13.96
N SER A 4 -33.99 -20.25 -13.77
CA SER A 4 -34.56 -21.02 -12.67
C SER A 4 -34.12 -22.47 -12.78
N GLY A 5 -32.87 -22.74 -12.43
CA GLY A 5 -32.36 -24.09 -12.19
C GLY A 5 -32.70 -24.48 -10.75
N THR A 6 -33.50 -25.52 -10.58
CA THR A 6 -33.73 -26.18 -9.30
C THR A 6 -32.40 -26.52 -8.63
N ILE A 7 -32.11 -25.86 -7.51
CA ILE A 7 -30.93 -26.12 -6.69
C ILE A 7 -31.15 -27.52 -6.09
N ASN A 8 -30.39 -28.50 -6.56
CA ASN A 8 -30.41 -29.86 -6.04
C ASN A 8 -29.76 -29.82 -4.63
N PRO A 9 -30.48 -30.04 -3.52
CA PRO A 9 -29.93 -29.85 -2.19
C PRO A 9 -29.34 -31.18 -1.70
N ALA A 10 -28.24 -31.66 -2.30
CA ALA A 10 -27.49 -32.80 -1.76
C ALA A 10 -26.12 -32.98 -2.44
N SER A 11 -25.17 -32.13 -2.10
CA SER A 11 -23.97 -32.64 -1.44
C SER A 11 -23.66 -31.64 -0.34
N ALA A 12 -23.92 -32.05 0.90
CA ALA A 12 -23.45 -31.30 2.05
C ALA A 12 -21.92 -31.17 1.88
N GLN A 13 -21.47 -29.98 1.46
CA GLN A 13 -20.12 -29.54 1.81
C GLN A 13 -20.05 -29.75 3.32
N SER A 14 -19.15 -30.63 3.74
CA SER A 14 -18.92 -30.98 5.13
C SER A 14 -19.08 -29.73 6.02
N ASN A 15 -19.82 -29.85 7.12
CA ASN A 15 -19.82 -28.91 8.25
C ASN A 15 -18.41 -28.83 8.89
N GLN A 16 -17.38 -28.52 8.10
CA GLN A 16 -16.06 -28.19 8.58
C GLN A 16 -16.19 -26.78 9.13
N ILE A 17 -15.99 -26.67 10.44
CA ILE A 17 -15.78 -25.37 11.09
C ILE A 17 -14.63 -24.68 10.33
N PRO A 18 -14.80 -23.46 9.80
CA PRO A 18 -13.73 -22.76 9.10
C PRO A 18 -12.46 -22.67 9.96
N GLU A 19 -11.29 -22.73 9.33
CA GLU A 19 -10.00 -22.79 10.05
C GLU A 19 -9.80 -21.62 11.04
N SER A 20 -10.37 -20.44 10.73
CA SER A 20 -10.42 -19.26 11.62
C SER A 20 -11.00 -19.53 13.02
N TYR A 21 -11.74 -20.62 13.21
CA TYR A 21 -12.33 -21.01 14.48
C TYR A 21 -11.76 -22.32 15.04
N ASN A 22 -10.82 -22.95 14.32
CA ASN A 22 -10.06 -24.09 14.80
C ASN A 22 -8.79 -23.60 15.51
N ILE A 23 -8.98 -23.07 16.72
CA ILE A 23 -7.91 -22.45 17.50
C ILE A 23 -6.85 -23.52 17.84
N PRO A 24 -5.56 -23.27 17.57
CA PRO A 24 -4.51 -24.24 17.87
C PRO A 24 -4.36 -24.41 19.39
N GLY A 25 -4.10 -25.65 19.83
CA GLY A 25 -3.87 -25.96 21.25
C GLY A 25 -2.56 -25.37 21.80
N THR A 26 -1.62 -25.03 20.91
CA THR A 26 -0.32 -24.43 21.24
C THR A 26 0.05 -23.36 20.22
N TRP A 27 0.79 -22.33 20.65
CA TRP A 27 1.25 -21.23 19.79
C TRP A 27 2.76 -21.26 19.67
N ASP A 28 3.29 -20.97 18.48
CA ASP A 28 4.74 -20.92 18.24
C ASP A 28 5.39 -19.66 18.82
N LEU A 29 4.67 -18.53 18.73
CA LEU A 29 5.08 -17.23 19.24
C LEU A 29 3.91 -16.55 19.95
N GLU A 30 4.22 -15.66 20.90
CA GLU A 30 3.23 -14.81 21.54
C GLU A 30 3.76 -13.38 21.74
N ALA A 31 2.89 -12.39 21.52
CA ALA A 31 3.16 -10.99 21.83
C ALA A 31 1.89 -10.29 22.32
N ASP A 32 2.03 -9.10 22.92
CA ASP A 32 0.88 -8.26 23.25
C ASP A 32 0.17 -7.80 21.98
N VAL A 33 0.94 -7.28 21.03
CA VAL A 33 0.44 -6.79 19.74
C VAL A 33 1.15 -7.52 18.61
N VAL A 34 0.37 -8.12 17.71
CA VAL A 34 0.87 -8.75 16.48
C VAL A 34 0.49 -7.88 15.30
N ILE A 35 1.46 -7.48 14.48
CA ILE A 35 1.24 -6.61 13.33
C ILE A 35 1.50 -7.41 12.07
N ILE A 36 0.57 -7.35 11.11
CA ILE A 36 0.65 -8.09 9.86
C ILE A 36 0.97 -7.07 8.75
N GLY A 37 2.16 -7.18 8.17
CA GLY A 37 2.72 -6.23 7.22
C GLY A 37 3.58 -5.17 7.91
N SER A 38 4.79 -4.99 7.40
CA SER A 38 5.82 -4.04 7.85
C SER A 38 5.94 -2.84 6.91
N GLY A 39 4.83 -2.47 6.25
CA GLY A 39 4.73 -1.26 5.45
C GLY A 39 4.55 0.01 6.28
N PRO A 40 4.08 1.11 5.65
CA PRO A 40 3.86 2.39 6.33
C PRO A 40 3.03 2.30 7.61
N THR A 41 1.85 1.65 7.52
CA THR A 41 0.96 1.46 8.68
C THR A 41 1.62 0.59 9.74
N GLY A 42 2.23 -0.52 9.32
CA GLY A 42 2.81 -1.52 10.22
C GLY A 42 3.97 -0.98 11.04
N LEU A 43 4.95 -0.32 10.42
CA LEU A 43 6.12 0.22 11.11
C LEU A 43 5.77 1.34 12.10
N VAL A 44 4.85 2.24 11.72
CA VAL A 44 4.39 3.31 12.61
C VAL A 44 3.64 2.72 13.81
N ALA A 45 2.71 1.78 13.56
CA ALA A 45 1.98 1.09 14.62
C ALA A 45 2.89 0.28 15.54
N ALA A 46 3.90 -0.39 15.00
CA ALA A 46 4.86 -1.17 15.77
C ALA A 46 5.63 -0.31 16.75
N ASN A 47 6.20 0.79 16.25
CA ASN A 47 6.88 1.78 17.09
C ASN A 47 5.94 2.30 18.18
N ARG A 48 4.69 2.67 17.82
CA ARG A 48 3.75 3.27 18.77
C ARG A 48 3.29 2.30 19.84
N ALA A 49 3.03 1.05 19.48
CA ALA A 49 2.67 0.00 20.43
C ALA A 49 3.83 -0.29 21.39
N SER A 50 5.07 -0.30 20.89
CA SER A 50 6.25 -0.47 21.72
C SER A 50 6.47 0.71 22.67
N ASP A 51 6.25 1.95 22.22
CA ASP A 51 6.30 3.14 23.08
C ASP A 51 5.26 3.11 24.20
N ALA A 52 4.13 2.44 23.96
CA ALA A 52 3.11 2.16 24.98
C ALA A 52 3.45 0.95 25.88
N GLY A 53 4.66 0.40 25.77
CA GLY A 53 5.14 -0.71 26.60
C GLY A 53 4.63 -2.10 26.18
N ALA A 54 4.04 -2.25 25.00
CA ALA A 54 3.62 -3.55 24.50
C ALA A 54 4.79 -4.33 23.91
N SER A 55 4.81 -5.65 24.13
CA SER A 55 5.64 -6.55 23.30
C SER A 55 5.05 -6.65 21.89
N VAL A 56 5.89 -6.50 20.86
CA VAL A 56 5.45 -6.43 19.46
C VAL A 56 6.19 -7.44 18.59
N ILE A 57 5.42 -8.21 17.82
CA ILE A 57 5.92 -9.03 16.70
C ILE A 57 5.28 -8.52 15.42
N VAL A 58 6.10 -8.22 14.41
CA VAL A 58 5.67 -7.90 13.05
C VAL A 58 5.88 -9.14 12.18
N VAL A 59 4.85 -9.56 11.45
CA VAL A 59 4.89 -10.67 10.50
C VAL A 59 4.72 -10.08 9.09
N ASP A 60 5.62 -10.39 8.16
CA ASP A 60 5.56 -9.88 6.79
C ASP A 60 5.85 -10.99 5.77
N ALA A 61 5.06 -11.02 4.70
CA ALA A 61 5.22 -11.95 3.59
C ALA A 61 6.50 -11.69 2.77
N ASN A 62 6.97 -10.45 2.76
CA ASN A 62 8.12 -10.03 1.98
C ASN A 62 9.44 -10.38 2.68
N TYR A 63 10.51 -10.46 1.90
CA TYR A 63 11.86 -10.75 2.40
C TYR A 63 12.49 -9.56 3.14
N ASP A 64 11.94 -8.36 2.97
CA ASP A 64 12.42 -7.11 3.59
C ASP A 64 11.25 -6.21 3.93
N VAL A 65 11.48 -5.28 4.86
CA VAL A 65 10.44 -4.40 5.37
C VAL A 65 10.07 -3.26 4.42
N GLY A 66 9.00 -2.55 4.75
CA GLY A 66 8.67 -1.24 4.21
C GLY A 66 7.65 -1.26 3.07
N GLY A 67 7.45 -2.40 2.40
CA GLY A 67 6.40 -2.61 1.39
C GLY A 67 6.28 -1.46 0.37
N HIS A 68 5.06 -1.01 0.08
CA HIS A 68 4.83 0.10 -0.84
C HIS A 68 5.43 1.43 -0.36
N GLY A 69 5.74 1.55 0.93
CA GLY A 69 6.41 2.71 1.51
C GLY A 69 7.77 2.98 0.89
N LEU A 70 8.63 1.95 0.78
CA LEU A 70 9.94 2.08 0.12
C LEU A 70 9.81 2.43 -1.37
N MET A 71 8.64 2.16 -1.97
CA MET A 71 8.35 2.44 -3.37
C MET A 71 7.85 3.88 -3.59
N ASN A 72 7.64 4.69 -2.55
CA ASN A 72 7.09 6.04 -2.67
C ASN A 72 8.19 7.11 -2.87
N GLY A 73 7.79 8.29 -3.34
CA GLY A 73 8.70 9.39 -3.71
C GLY A 73 9.35 10.14 -2.56
N GLY A 74 8.98 9.85 -1.30
CA GLY A 74 9.45 10.54 -0.11
C GLY A 74 8.62 11.75 0.31
N GLN A 75 7.43 11.95 -0.26
CA GLN A 75 6.54 13.05 0.13
C GLN A 75 5.46 12.55 1.09
N ILE A 76 5.28 13.24 2.21
CA ILE A 76 4.18 13.04 3.16
C ILE A 76 3.40 14.35 3.30
N HIS A 77 2.08 14.27 3.22
CA HIS A 77 1.20 15.41 3.43
C HIS A 77 0.68 15.43 4.86
N LEU A 78 1.16 16.39 5.65
CA LEU A 78 0.73 16.62 7.03
C LEU A 78 0.43 18.11 7.18
N GLY A 79 -0.67 18.45 7.82
CA GLY A 79 -1.10 19.82 8.04
C GLY A 79 -1.56 20.05 9.47
N GLY A 80 -2.32 21.12 9.67
CA GLY A 80 -2.87 21.49 10.97
C GLY A 80 -1.86 22.17 11.90
N GLY A 81 -0.79 22.75 11.36
CA GLY A 81 0.20 23.51 12.12
C GLY A 81 1.40 22.67 12.55
N THR A 82 2.02 21.93 11.63
CA THR A 82 3.26 21.17 11.87
C THR A 82 4.38 22.12 12.35
N ALA A 83 5.40 21.57 13.03
CA ALA A 83 6.56 22.36 13.44
C ALA A 83 7.26 23.04 12.24
N MET A 84 7.27 22.39 11.08
CA MET A 84 7.82 22.95 9.84
C MET A 84 6.93 24.06 9.25
N GLN A 85 5.61 23.93 9.28
CA GLN A 85 4.69 25.03 8.89
C GLN A 85 4.96 26.27 9.76
N LYS A 86 5.04 26.10 11.08
CA LYS A 86 5.34 27.18 12.03
C LYS A 86 6.70 27.83 11.77
N LYS A 87 7.74 27.03 11.50
CA LYS A 87 9.09 27.53 11.18
C LYS A 87 9.10 28.47 9.97
N TYR A 88 8.29 28.18 8.97
CA TYR A 88 8.21 28.96 7.74
C TYR A 88 7.07 29.99 7.73
N GLY A 89 6.40 30.23 8.87
CA GLY A 89 5.32 31.21 8.97
C GLY A 89 4.06 30.84 8.18
N ILE A 90 3.81 29.55 7.96
CA ILE A 90 2.58 29.05 7.32
C ILE A 90 1.53 28.82 8.38
N GLU A 91 0.41 29.53 8.27
CA GLU A 91 -0.77 29.34 9.11
C GLU A 91 -1.60 28.17 8.58
N ASP A 92 -1.86 27.19 9.45
CA ASP A 92 -2.73 26.05 9.20
C ASP A 92 -3.20 25.52 10.55
N ASP A 93 -4.37 24.90 10.60
CA ASP A 93 -4.97 24.39 11.83
C ASP A 93 -5.85 23.15 11.53
N PRO A 94 -6.16 22.31 12.53
CA PRO A 94 -6.94 21.10 12.30
C PRO A 94 -8.33 21.34 11.70
N ASP A 95 -8.98 22.47 11.97
CA ASP A 95 -10.31 22.76 11.41
C ASP A 95 -10.20 23.15 9.93
N THR A 96 -9.21 23.97 9.57
CA THR A 96 -8.88 24.30 8.18
C THR A 96 -8.48 23.05 7.40
N TYR A 97 -7.63 22.19 7.98
CA TYR A 97 -7.25 20.94 7.34
C TYR A 97 -8.42 19.97 7.19
N PHE A 98 -9.25 19.81 8.23
CA PHE A 98 -10.46 19.00 8.15
C PHE A 98 -11.41 19.51 7.06
N LYS A 99 -11.68 20.81 7.01
CA LYS A 99 -12.51 21.43 5.97
C LYS A 99 -12.00 21.07 4.59
N ASP A 100 -10.71 21.24 4.35
CA ASP A 100 -10.07 20.89 3.08
C ASP A 100 -10.20 19.41 2.69
N LEU A 101 -10.30 18.49 3.67
CA LEU A 101 -10.45 17.05 3.46
C LEU A 101 -11.89 16.59 3.19
N ILE A 102 -12.89 17.45 3.41
CA ILE A 102 -14.31 17.11 3.25
C ILE A 102 -15.09 18.10 2.37
N ASP A 103 -14.52 19.28 2.08
CA ASP A 103 -15.15 20.35 1.29
C ASP A 103 -14.57 20.39 -0.12
N TRP A 104 -15.35 19.86 -1.06
CA TRP A 104 -15.02 19.79 -2.48
C TRP A 104 -14.95 21.16 -3.17
N SER A 105 -15.47 22.24 -2.57
CA SER A 105 -15.45 23.57 -3.16
C SER A 105 -14.09 24.28 -3.02
N VAL A 106 -13.20 23.76 -2.16
CA VAL A 106 -11.92 24.38 -1.81
C VAL A 106 -10.73 23.75 -2.56
N VAL A 107 -10.93 22.57 -3.12
CA VAL A 107 -9.84 21.71 -3.63
C VAL A 107 -9.61 21.83 -5.14
N GLU A 108 -10.62 22.06 -5.98
CA GLU A 108 -10.45 22.27 -7.44
C GLU A 108 -11.59 23.09 -8.06
N THR A 109 -11.28 23.87 -9.11
CA THR A 109 -12.22 24.74 -9.85
C THR A 109 -13.33 24.00 -10.61
N ASN A 110 -13.24 22.67 -10.73
CA ASN A 110 -14.23 21.83 -11.41
C ASN A 110 -15.11 21.00 -10.47
N GLY A 111 -15.05 21.25 -9.16
CA GLY A 111 -16.06 20.79 -8.20
C GLY A 111 -16.35 19.28 -8.19
N MET A 112 -15.34 18.45 -7.91
CA MET A 112 -15.48 16.99 -7.99
C MET A 112 -15.78 16.28 -6.65
N PRO A 113 -16.56 15.18 -6.66
CA PRO A 113 -17.19 14.57 -5.49
C PRO A 113 -16.31 13.66 -4.62
N ASP A 114 -15.00 13.53 -4.83
CA ASP A 114 -14.20 12.51 -4.13
C ASP A 114 -14.24 12.64 -2.61
N TYR A 115 -14.21 13.89 -2.12
CA TYR A 115 -14.29 14.19 -0.68
C TYR A 115 -15.71 14.05 -0.12
N ARG A 116 -16.74 14.01 -0.98
CA ARG A 116 -18.13 13.84 -0.57
C ARG A 116 -18.34 12.52 0.16
N TYR A 117 -17.60 11.49 -0.24
CA TYR A 117 -17.74 10.13 0.30
C TYR A 117 -16.74 9.81 1.41
N ASN A 118 -15.87 10.77 1.77
CA ASN A 118 -14.97 10.58 2.89
C ASN A 118 -15.75 10.45 4.20
N ASP A 119 -15.35 9.49 5.03
CA ASP A 119 -15.85 9.42 6.40
C ASP A 119 -15.37 10.64 7.19
N ARG A 120 -16.31 11.48 7.64
CA ARG A 120 -15.97 12.71 8.37
C ARG A 120 -15.25 12.43 9.68
N GLY A 121 -15.57 11.32 10.38
CA GLY A 121 -14.87 10.94 11.60
C GLY A 121 -13.42 10.57 11.34
N VAL A 122 -13.15 9.79 10.28
CA VAL A 122 -11.79 9.45 9.87
C VAL A 122 -11.01 10.68 9.42
N GLN A 123 -11.60 11.56 8.59
CA GLN A 123 -10.93 12.79 8.16
C GLN A 123 -10.65 13.73 9.34
N ARG A 124 -11.56 13.79 10.31
CA ARG A 124 -11.34 14.59 11.52
C ARG A 124 -10.16 14.02 12.33
N ALA A 125 -10.12 12.71 12.52
CA ALA A 125 -9.00 12.07 13.20
C ALA A 125 -7.65 12.32 12.49
N ILE A 126 -7.62 12.33 11.15
CA ILE A 126 -6.42 12.69 10.38
C ILE A 126 -6.02 14.14 10.69
N ALA A 127 -6.95 15.09 10.57
CA ALA A 127 -6.66 16.50 10.76
C ALA A 127 -6.17 16.82 12.19
N ASP A 128 -6.80 16.23 13.21
CA ASP A 128 -6.43 16.43 14.62
C ASP A 128 -5.05 15.84 14.97
N ASN A 129 -4.58 14.81 14.24
CA ASN A 129 -3.35 14.10 14.57
C ASN A 129 -2.19 14.37 13.61
N ALA A 130 -2.39 15.06 12.49
CA ALA A 130 -1.37 15.22 11.45
C ALA A 130 -0.12 15.98 11.95
N ALA A 131 -0.30 17.06 12.71
CA ALA A 131 0.81 17.82 13.28
C ALA A 131 1.64 16.97 14.26
N ALA A 132 0.97 16.26 15.18
CA ALA A 132 1.65 15.35 16.12
C ALA A 132 2.32 14.16 15.40
N THR A 133 1.76 13.73 14.27
CA THR A 133 2.37 12.70 13.42
C THR A 133 3.68 13.19 12.81
N PHE A 134 3.77 14.45 12.40
CA PHE A 134 5.02 15.02 11.88
C PHE A 134 6.13 14.93 12.94
N ASP A 135 5.85 15.41 14.15
CA ASP A 135 6.80 15.39 15.26
C ASP A 135 7.21 13.95 15.60
N TYR A 136 6.23 13.03 15.65
CA TYR A 136 6.50 11.62 15.91
C TYR A 136 7.38 10.96 14.85
N LEU A 137 7.24 11.32 13.57
CA LEU A 137 8.13 10.81 12.52
C LEU A 137 9.56 11.32 12.72
N VAL A 138 9.74 12.61 13.06
CA VAL A 138 11.05 13.20 13.35
C VAL A 138 11.70 12.54 14.57
N ASP A 139 10.94 12.34 15.65
CA ASP A 139 11.41 11.67 16.87
C ASP A 139 11.86 10.22 16.62
N ASN A 140 11.31 9.58 15.58
CA ASN A 140 11.71 8.24 15.14
C ASN A 140 12.76 8.27 14.02
N GLY A 141 13.44 9.40 13.83
CA GLY A 141 14.61 9.55 12.96
C GLY A 141 14.31 9.89 11.50
N VAL A 142 13.07 10.21 11.15
CA VAL A 142 12.76 10.67 9.78
C VAL A 142 13.29 12.08 9.59
N GLU A 143 14.21 12.23 8.64
CA GLU A 143 14.78 13.52 8.28
C GLU A 143 14.02 14.15 7.11
N PHE A 144 13.21 15.16 7.40
CA PHE A 144 12.59 15.99 6.38
C PHE A 144 13.54 17.10 5.92
N VAL A 145 13.49 17.41 4.62
CA VAL A 145 14.22 18.53 4.02
C VAL A 145 13.78 19.83 4.68
N ASP A 146 14.75 20.62 5.10
CA ASP A 146 14.49 21.94 5.67
C ASP A 146 14.08 22.95 4.59
N MET A 147 12.78 22.94 4.26
CA MET A 147 12.18 23.85 3.29
C MET A 147 10.74 24.16 3.68
N ALA A 148 10.21 25.27 3.17
CA ALA A 148 8.79 25.57 3.28
C ALA A 148 7.98 24.41 2.67
N PRO A 149 6.99 23.86 3.41
CA PRO A 149 6.08 22.85 2.87
C PRO A 149 5.49 23.29 1.53
N ALA A 150 5.27 22.33 0.62
CA ALA A 150 4.78 22.62 -0.72
C ALA A 150 3.31 22.18 -0.92
N THR A 151 2.65 22.73 -1.93
CA THR A 151 1.34 22.28 -2.44
C THR A 151 1.46 21.26 -3.58
N ALA A 152 2.66 21.02 -4.09
CA ALA A 152 2.91 20.16 -5.24
C ALA A 152 2.54 18.69 -4.94
N GLY A 153 1.89 17.99 -5.88
CA GLY A 153 1.47 16.60 -5.72
C GLY A 153 0.24 16.40 -4.81
N GLY A 154 -0.34 17.49 -4.32
CA GLY A 154 -1.40 17.54 -3.33
C GLY A 154 -2.81 17.80 -3.86
N HIS A 155 -3.17 17.32 -5.07
CA HIS A 155 -4.53 17.47 -5.60
C HIS A 155 -5.63 16.85 -4.69
N ALA A 156 -5.22 16.05 -3.69
CA ALA A 156 -6.06 15.28 -2.80
C ALA A 156 -6.00 15.69 -1.31
N VAL A 157 -5.28 16.77 -0.94
CA VAL A 157 -4.87 17.02 0.47
C VAL A 157 -5.21 18.43 0.98
N GLY A 158 -6.07 19.14 0.25
CA GLY A 158 -6.40 20.53 0.54
C GLY A 158 -5.39 21.53 0.00
N LEU A 159 -5.89 22.68 -0.45
CA LEU A 159 -5.07 23.74 -1.03
C LEU A 159 -5.05 25.02 -0.20
N SER A 160 -5.77 25.07 0.93
CA SER A 160 -5.82 26.26 1.78
C SER A 160 -4.47 26.58 2.43
N ALA A 161 -3.62 25.57 2.62
CA ALA A 161 -2.25 25.72 3.11
C ALA A 161 -1.30 24.67 2.48
N PRO A 162 0.00 24.99 2.31
CA PRO A 162 1.00 24.01 1.90
C PRO A 162 1.26 22.95 2.99
N ARG A 163 1.27 21.66 2.61
CA ARG A 163 1.34 20.51 3.52
C ARG A 163 2.33 19.41 3.11
N GLY A 164 2.99 19.55 1.96
CA GLY A 164 3.95 18.58 1.42
C GLY A 164 5.31 18.67 2.10
N HIS A 165 5.65 17.65 2.89
CA HIS A 165 6.94 17.48 3.55
C HIS A 165 7.74 16.40 2.79
N TYR A 166 9.04 16.62 2.57
CA TYR A 166 9.86 15.76 1.71
C TYR A 166 11.00 15.12 2.48
N ALA A 167 11.23 13.83 2.27
CA ALA A 167 12.45 13.12 2.60
C ALA A 167 13.14 12.71 1.30
N ILE A 168 14.47 12.87 1.23
CA ILE A 168 15.23 12.64 0.00
C ILE A 168 16.13 11.42 0.16
N TRP A 169 16.19 10.61 -0.89
CA TRP A 169 17.17 9.55 -1.04
C TRP A 169 18.07 9.83 -2.23
N THR A 170 19.37 9.94 -2.00
CA THR A 170 20.36 10.30 -3.03
C THR A 170 21.26 9.14 -3.46
N LYS A 171 21.21 8.00 -2.76
CA LYS A 171 22.12 6.87 -3.00
C LYS A 171 21.71 5.95 -4.16
N GLY A 172 20.63 6.28 -4.86
CA GLY A 172 20.11 5.47 -5.97
C GLY A 172 19.56 4.10 -5.55
N GLN A 173 19.37 3.23 -6.53
CA GLN A 173 18.88 1.86 -6.34
C GLN A 173 19.95 0.97 -5.73
N SER A 174 19.56 0.14 -4.77
CA SER A 174 20.46 -0.78 -4.04
C SER A 174 19.65 -1.84 -3.28
N ALA A 175 20.33 -2.70 -2.51
CA ALA A 175 19.67 -3.61 -1.57
C ALA A 175 18.91 -2.85 -0.46
N GLU A 176 19.45 -1.72 0.00
CA GLU A 176 18.81 -0.86 1.02
C GLU A 176 17.56 -0.16 0.46
N SER A 177 17.63 0.26 -0.81
CA SER A 177 16.57 0.97 -1.51
C SER A 177 16.32 0.34 -2.87
N PRO A 178 15.45 -0.68 -2.98
CA PRO A 178 15.24 -1.34 -4.27
C PRO A 178 14.77 -0.38 -5.36
N ARG A 179 13.97 0.64 -5.01
CA ARG A 179 13.52 1.71 -5.93
C ARG A 179 14.49 2.89 -6.05
N GLY A 180 15.29 3.18 -5.04
CA GLY A 180 16.08 4.42 -4.97
C GLY A 180 15.23 5.67 -4.73
N GLY A 181 14.05 5.55 -4.12
CA GLY A 181 13.11 6.65 -3.89
C GLY A 181 13.18 7.22 -2.48
N GLY A 182 12.70 8.46 -2.29
CA GLY A 182 12.70 9.14 -0.99
C GLY A 182 11.96 8.40 0.12
N GLY A 183 11.00 7.52 -0.22
CA GLY A 183 10.35 6.64 0.75
C GLY A 183 11.33 5.80 1.57
N THR A 184 12.49 5.46 1.00
CA THR A 184 13.56 4.77 1.75
C THR A 184 14.03 5.57 2.96
N ALA A 185 14.26 6.88 2.81
CA ALA A 185 14.73 7.71 3.92
C ALA A 185 13.73 7.70 5.10
N ILE A 186 12.44 7.57 4.80
CA ILE A 186 11.38 7.53 5.82
C ILE A 186 11.32 6.16 6.49
N TYR A 187 11.12 5.10 5.71
CA TYR A 187 10.80 3.79 6.31
C TYR A 187 12.02 3.05 6.84
N ARG A 188 13.24 3.34 6.35
CA ARG A 188 14.47 2.83 6.99
C ARG A 188 14.71 3.49 8.34
N ALA A 189 14.41 4.80 8.50
CA ALA A 189 14.48 5.44 9.81
C ALA A 189 13.50 4.81 10.80
N LEU A 190 12.23 4.61 10.39
CA LEU A 190 11.23 3.95 11.22
C LEU A 190 11.57 2.49 11.55
N GLU A 191 12.19 1.76 10.62
CA GLU A 191 12.72 0.43 10.85
C GLU A 191 13.84 0.43 11.90
N VAL A 192 14.81 1.35 11.77
CA VAL A 192 15.92 1.49 12.73
C VAL A 192 15.37 1.77 14.13
N SER A 193 14.41 2.70 14.25
CA SER A 193 13.72 2.98 15.52
C SER A 193 13.05 1.72 16.09
N ALA A 194 12.28 1.00 15.26
CA ALA A 194 11.59 -0.23 15.67
C ALA A 194 12.57 -1.29 16.21
N ARG A 195 13.67 -1.54 15.49
CA ARG A 195 14.69 -2.52 15.87
C ARG A 195 15.45 -2.10 17.13
N ASN A 196 15.63 -0.80 17.36
CA ASN A 196 16.25 -0.27 18.58
C ASN A 196 15.33 -0.41 19.80
N LYS A 197 14.01 -0.32 19.60
CA LYS A 197 12.99 -0.61 20.64
C LYS A 197 12.82 -2.10 20.93
N GLY A 198 13.54 -2.98 20.22
CA GLY A 198 13.53 -4.43 20.45
C GLY A 198 12.37 -5.17 19.78
N ILE A 199 11.63 -4.50 18.89
CA ILE A 199 10.55 -5.09 18.10
C ILE A 199 11.10 -6.25 17.26
N LYS A 200 10.33 -7.33 17.17
CA LYS A 200 10.72 -8.54 16.45
C LYS A 200 10.03 -8.63 15.10
N PHE A 201 10.74 -9.19 14.12
CA PHE A 201 10.27 -9.34 12.75
C PHE A 201 10.31 -10.80 12.32
N VAL A 202 9.22 -11.30 11.78
CA VAL A 202 9.11 -12.62 11.14
C VAL A 202 8.86 -12.35 9.66
N LEU A 203 9.91 -12.37 8.85
CA LEU A 203 9.88 -12.06 7.42
C LEU A 203 9.77 -13.34 6.58
N ASN A 204 9.31 -13.23 5.33
CA ASN A 204 8.96 -14.36 4.47
C ASN A 204 7.83 -15.22 5.03
N TYR A 205 6.87 -14.64 5.76
CA TYR A 205 5.67 -15.35 6.24
C TYR A 205 4.40 -14.62 5.83
N HIS A 206 3.63 -15.26 4.94
CA HIS A 206 2.34 -14.78 4.48
C HIS A 206 1.24 -15.18 5.45
N MET A 207 0.44 -14.23 5.92
CA MET A 207 -0.68 -14.49 6.84
C MET A 207 -1.88 -15.06 6.09
N ASP A 208 -2.42 -16.17 6.59
CA ASP A 208 -3.50 -16.91 5.92
C ASP A 208 -4.80 -16.90 6.71
N VAL A 209 -4.70 -16.93 8.04
CA VAL A 209 -5.85 -17.11 8.94
C VAL A 209 -5.74 -16.14 10.10
N ILE A 210 -6.86 -15.49 10.41
CA ILE A 210 -7.07 -14.80 11.68
C ILE A 210 -7.91 -15.72 12.57
N TYR A 211 -7.40 -16.05 13.75
CA TYR A 211 -8.11 -16.88 14.72
C TYR A 211 -9.03 -16.03 15.59
N ARG A 212 -10.29 -16.45 15.72
CA ARG A 212 -11.31 -15.78 16.53
C ARG A 212 -12.06 -16.81 17.39
N GLU A 213 -12.47 -16.40 18.59
CA GLU A 213 -13.20 -17.26 19.54
C GLU A 213 -14.45 -17.91 18.94
N HIS A 214 -15.28 -17.13 18.24
CA HIS A 214 -16.54 -17.59 17.67
C HIS A 214 -16.80 -17.02 16.27
N PRO A 215 -17.61 -17.69 15.43
CA PRO A 215 -17.91 -17.24 14.07
C PRO A 215 -18.41 -15.80 13.93
N ASN A 216 -19.35 -15.39 14.80
CA ASN A 216 -20.05 -14.12 14.65
C ASN A 216 -19.76 -13.14 15.80
N ALA A 217 -18.91 -13.52 16.76
CA ALA A 217 -18.67 -12.76 17.98
C ALA A 217 -17.34 -13.12 18.64
N GLY A 218 -16.98 -12.41 19.69
CA GLY A 218 -15.77 -12.70 20.47
C GLY A 218 -14.50 -12.11 19.87
N ARG A 219 -13.41 -12.35 20.58
CA ARG A 219 -12.12 -11.71 20.43
C ARG A 219 -11.26 -12.40 19.36
N VAL A 220 -10.43 -11.62 18.67
CA VAL A 220 -9.32 -12.14 17.86
C VAL A 220 -8.17 -12.57 18.77
N LEU A 221 -7.66 -13.78 18.54
CA LEU A 221 -6.69 -14.43 19.41
C LEU A 221 -5.27 -14.48 18.83
N GLY A 222 -5.14 -14.40 17.51
CA GLY A 222 -3.86 -14.55 16.84
C GLY A 222 -4.02 -14.83 15.36
N ILE A 223 -2.93 -15.28 14.73
CA ILE A 223 -2.89 -15.60 13.30
C ILE A 223 -2.18 -16.92 13.04
N LYS A 224 -2.42 -17.49 11.85
CA LYS A 224 -1.54 -18.45 11.19
C LYS A 224 -0.88 -17.77 9.98
N ALA A 225 0.37 -18.12 9.74
CA ALA A 225 1.10 -17.71 8.55
C ALA A 225 1.96 -18.86 8.02
N HIS A 226 2.06 -18.98 6.70
CA HIS A 226 2.95 -19.93 6.04
C HIS A 226 4.22 -19.26 5.54
N HIS A 227 5.31 -20.03 5.50
CA HIS A 227 6.60 -19.58 4.99
C HIS A 227 6.54 -19.43 3.46
N SER A 228 6.76 -18.21 2.98
CA SER A 228 6.65 -17.79 1.59
C SER A 228 7.95 -17.11 1.10
N PRO A 229 9.11 -17.79 1.15
CA PRO A 229 10.39 -17.19 0.80
C PRO A 229 10.45 -16.85 -0.69
N ARG A 230 11.14 -15.75 -0.99
CA ARG A 230 11.33 -15.29 -2.34
C ARG A 230 12.73 -15.59 -2.86
N TYR A 231 12.81 -16.07 -4.09
CA TYR A 231 14.07 -16.39 -4.77
C TYR A 231 14.23 -15.56 -6.02
N LEU A 232 15.43 -15.02 -6.23
CA LEU A 232 15.77 -14.45 -7.53
C LEU A 232 15.73 -15.54 -8.61
N PRO A 233 15.40 -15.21 -9.87
CA PRO A 233 15.34 -16.20 -10.94
C PRO A 233 16.69 -16.94 -11.09
N GLY A 234 16.67 -18.27 -10.92
CA GLY A 234 17.86 -19.12 -11.01
C GLY A 234 18.62 -19.33 -9.70
N GLU A 235 18.24 -18.64 -8.62
CA GLU A 235 18.90 -18.77 -7.31
C GLU A 235 18.21 -19.82 -6.42
N SER A 236 19.00 -20.51 -5.61
CA SER A 236 18.52 -21.48 -4.61
C SER A 236 18.49 -20.93 -3.18
N THR A 237 19.05 -19.75 -2.96
CA THR A 237 19.08 -19.07 -1.66
C THR A 237 17.98 -18.01 -1.61
N PRO A 238 17.15 -17.97 -0.54
CA PRO A 238 16.11 -16.98 -0.43
C PRO A 238 16.70 -15.58 -0.22
N MET A 239 16.03 -14.58 -0.79
CA MET A 239 16.36 -13.18 -0.59
C MET A 239 16.36 -12.82 0.90
N GLN A 240 17.25 -11.91 1.28
CA GLN A 240 17.46 -11.51 2.68
C GLN A 240 17.12 -10.03 2.86
N SER A 241 16.54 -9.69 4.01
CA SER A 241 16.29 -8.30 4.40
C SER A 241 17.59 -7.53 4.54
N PHE A 242 17.56 -6.23 4.21
CA PHE A 242 18.73 -5.37 4.37
C PHE A 242 19.23 -5.28 5.83
N HIS A 243 18.31 -5.22 6.79
CA HIS A 243 18.63 -5.31 8.22
C HIS A 243 18.10 -6.60 8.83
N SER A 244 18.91 -7.26 9.66
CA SER A 244 18.56 -8.55 10.28
C SER A 244 18.38 -8.48 11.81
N LYS A 245 18.79 -7.38 12.47
CA LYS A 245 18.70 -7.24 13.93
C LYS A 245 17.24 -7.35 14.40
N GLY A 246 16.91 -8.39 15.16
CA GLY A 246 15.56 -8.62 15.66
C GLY A 246 14.68 -9.46 14.72
N ASN A 247 15.21 -9.94 13.59
CA ASN A 247 14.53 -10.97 12.82
C ASN A 247 14.49 -12.28 13.62
N ILE A 248 13.41 -13.03 13.47
CA ILE A 248 13.23 -14.37 14.00
C ILE A 248 13.16 -15.31 12.80
N ASP A 249 14.10 -16.24 12.71
CA ASP A 249 13.99 -17.37 11.81
C ASP A 249 13.20 -18.48 12.50
N MET A 250 12.05 -18.82 11.92
CA MET A 250 11.15 -19.81 12.48
C MET A 250 11.48 -21.23 12.00
N GLY A 251 12.14 -21.40 10.83
CA GLY A 251 12.48 -22.70 10.26
C GLY A 251 11.29 -23.67 10.08
N LYS A 252 10.06 -23.18 10.00
CA LYS A 252 8.83 -23.99 9.91
C LYS A 252 8.03 -23.62 8.65
N PRO A 253 7.34 -24.58 8.01
CA PRO A 253 6.49 -24.28 6.86
C PRO A 253 5.26 -23.43 7.25
N ASP A 254 4.75 -23.61 8.46
CA ASP A 254 3.62 -22.88 9.02
C ASP A 254 3.95 -22.47 10.46
N ILE A 255 3.46 -21.31 10.86
CA ILE A 255 3.57 -20.81 12.23
C ILE A 255 2.24 -20.25 12.72
N THR A 256 2.10 -20.23 14.04
CA THR A 256 0.99 -19.60 14.74
C THR A 256 1.53 -18.53 15.70
N VAL A 257 0.94 -17.34 15.66
CA VAL A 257 1.34 -16.22 16.51
C VAL A 257 0.15 -15.72 17.31
N LYS A 258 0.23 -15.83 18.63
CA LYS A 258 -0.81 -15.37 19.55
C LYS A 258 -0.70 -13.87 19.82
N ALA A 259 -1.84 -13.20 19.82
CA ALA A 259 -1.99 -11.81 20.19
C ALA A 259 -2.71 -11.67 21.54
N LYS A 260 -1.96 -11.37 22.61
CA LYS A 260 -2.52 -11.24 23.96
C LYS A 260 -3.45 -10.03 24.10
N LYS A 261 -3.24 -8.97 23.30
CA LYS A 261 -4.06 -7.74 23.30
C LYS A 261 -4.73 -7.44 21.96
N SER A 262 -4.02 -7.48 20.84
CA SER A 262 -4.63 -7.22 19.53
C SER A 262 -3.77 -7.68 18.36
N ILE A 263 -4.41 -7.86 17.21
CA ILE A 263 -3.72 -7.83 15.92
C ILE A 263 -3.93 -6.46 15.26
N LEU A 264 -3.03 -6.09 14.35
CA LEU A 264 -3.24 -4.98 13.40
C LEU A 264 -2.93 -5.46 11.99
N ILE A 265 -3.86 -5.21 11.06
CA ILE A 265 -3.70 -5.53 9.64
C ILE A 265 -3.13 -4.28 8.93
N GLY A 266 -1.91 -4.40 8.42
CA GLY A 266 -1.17 -3.40 7.67
C GLY A 266 -0.62 -3.97 6.35
N THR A 267 -1.37 -4.86 5.72
CA THR A 267 -0.98 -5.68 4.54
C THR A 267 -0.96 -4.93 3.21
N GLY A 268 -1.34 -3.66 3.18
CA GLY A 268 -1.52 -2.92 1.92
C GLY A 268 -2.92 -3.16 1.34
N GLY A 269 -3.05 -2.95 0.02
CA GLY A 269 -4.32 -3.11 -0.68
C GLY A 269 -4.40 -4.36 -1.55
N HIS A 270 -5.37 -4.35 -2.47
CA HIS A 270 -5.70 -5.49 -3.34
C HIS A 270 -5.37 -5.31 -4.82
N THR A 271 -4.62 -4.28 -5.21
CA THR A 271 -4.43 -3.94 -6.63
C THR A 271 -3.63 -5.00 -7.41
N GLY A 272 -2.87 -5.85 -6.73
CA GLY A 272 -2.14 -6.99 -7.30
C GLY A 272 -3.01 -8.24 -7.48
N ASN A 273 -4.14 -8.34 -6.77
CA ASN A 273 -5.06 -9.46 -6.90
C ASN A 273 -6.05 -9.22 -8.05
N LEU A 274 -5.80 -9.87 -9.18
CA LEU A 274 -6.59 -9.74 -10.40
C LEU A 274 -8.08 -10.05 -10.18
N ASN A 275 -8.39 -11.11 -9.43
CA ASN A 275 -9.77 -11.52 -9.21
C ASN A 275 -10.46 -10.56 -8.26
N PHE A 276 -9.80 -10.19 -7.16
CA PHE A 276 -10.37 -9.29 -6.16
C PHE A 276 -10.64 -7.90 -6.73
N ARG A 277 -9.70 -7.30 -7.45
CA ARG A 277 -9.91 -5.97 -8.04
C ARG A 277 -11.01 -5.95 -9.11
N ARG A 278 -11.24 -7.08 -9.79
CA ARG A 278 -12.31 -7.23 -10.80
C ARG A 278 -13.70 -7.38 -10.21
N ILE A 279 -13.83 -7.70 -8.92
CA ILE A 279 -15.12 -7.66 -8.22
C ILE A 279 -15.69 -6.24 -8.28
N PHE A 280 -14.83 -5.23 -8.18
CA PHE A 280 -15.24 -3.82 -8.13
C PHE A 280 -15.17 -3.15 -9.50
N ASP A 281 -14.11 -3.41 -10.29
CA ASP A 281 -14.02 -2.89 -11.66
C ASP A 281 -13.58 -3.97 -12.67
N PRO A 282 -14.48 -4.46 -13.54
CA PRO A 282 -14.14 -5.53 -14.48
C PRO A 282 -13.10 -5.12 -15.54
N ARG A 283 -12.85 -3.81 -15.70
CA ARG A 283 -11.86 -3.25 -16.65
C ARG A 283 -10.42 -3.43 -16.15
N MET A 284 -10.22 -3.71 -14.86
CA MET A 284 -8.91 -3.93 -14.23
C MET A 284 -8.31 -5.32 -14.54
N THR A 285 -8.11 -5.61 -15.84
CA THR A 285 -7.54 -6.86 -16.35
C THR A 285 -6.03 -6.95 -16.14
N GLU A 286 -5.41 -8.10 -16.41
CA GLU A 286 -3.95 -8.34 -16.27
C GLU A 286 -3.06 -7.37 -17.03
N GLU A 287 -3.61 -6.63 -17.98
CA GLU A 287 -2.96 -5.54 -18.69
C GLU A 287 -2.46 -4.44 -17.74
N TYR A 288 -3.15 -4.23 -16.62
CA TYR A 288 -2.78 -3.26 -15.59
C TYR A 288 -1.86 -3.87 -14.55
N GLN A 289 -0.67 -3.30 -14.47
CA GLN A 289 0.41 -3.77 -13.63
C GLN A 289 0.31 -3.16 -12.23
N LEU A 290 0.78 -3.92 -11.24
CA LEU A 290 0.83 -3.47 -9.86
C LEU A 290 1.85 -2.35 -9.67
N ALA A 291 1.41 -1.22 -9.10
CA ALA A 291 2.32 -0.17 -8.66
C ALA A 291 3.23 -0.69 -7.53
N GLY A 292 4.53 -0.41 -7.62
CA GLY A 292 5.51 -0.90 -6.64
C GLY A 292 5.93 -2.35 -6.83
N GLY A 293 5.34 -3.06 -7.80
CA GLY A 293 5.81 -4.37 -8.21
C GLY A 293 7.21 -4.29 -8.85
N PRO A 294 8.09 -5.28 -8.63
CA PRO A 294 7.76 -6.55 -8.00
C PRO A 294 8.07 -6.57 -6.49
N PHE A 295 8.35 -5.45 -5.83
CA PHE A 295 8.70 -5.42 -4.39
C PHE A 295 7.49 -5.51 -3.47
N SER A 296 6.45 -4.73 -3.77
CA SER A 296 5.27 -4.56 -2.93
C SER A 296 4.08 -5.28 -3.53
N ASP A 297 3.97 -6.57 -3.27
CA ASP A 297 2.78 -7.33 -3.65
C ASP A 297 1.55 -6.85 -2.84
N GLN A 298 0.37 -6.92 -3.46
CA GLN A 298 -0.90 -6.38 -2.94
C GLN A 298 -2.01 -7.38 -3.27
N ASP A 299 -2.02 -8.49 -2.54
CA ASP A 299 -2.79 -9.70 -2.86
C ASP A 299 -4.17 -9.77 -2.20
N ALA A 300 -4.58 -8.72 -1.48
CA ALA A 300 -5.85 -8.66 -0.74
C ALA A 300 -5.95 -9.62 0.47
N SER A 301 -4.86 -10.26 0.89
CA SER A 301 -4.87 -11.28 1.94
C SER A 301 -5.45 -10.77 3.26
N GLY A 302 -5.08 -9.55 3.68
CA GLY A 302 -5.63 -8.91 4.87
C GLY A 302 -7.12 -8.63 4.77
N GLU A 303 -7.60 -8.11 3.63
CA GLU A 303 -9.01 -7.85 3.37
C GLU A 303 -9.82 -9.15 3.38
N ILE A 304 -9.32 -10.19 2.72
CA ILE A 304 -9.96 -11.51 2.65
C ILE A 304 -10.05 -12.14 4.05
N ALA A 305 -8.93 -12.17 4.79
CA ALA A 305 -8.88 -12.75 6.13
C ALA A 305 -9.79 -11.98 7.11
N ALA A 306 -9.86 -10.65 6.99
CA ALA A 306 -10.76 -9.83 7.79
C ALA A 306 -12.24 -10.13 7.47
N MET A 307 -12.60 -10.24 6.20
CA MET A 307 -13.97 -10.59 5.79
C MET A 307 -14.38 -11.99 6.26
N GLN A 308 -13.46 -12.95 6.26
CA GLN A 308 -13.71 -14.33 6.73
C GLN A 308 -14.15 -14.37 8.20
N ILE A 309 -13.75 -13.40 9.01
CA ILE A 309 -14.15 -13.27 10.41
C ILE A 309 -15.25 -12.22 10.64
N GLY A 310 -15.90 -11.76 9.57
CA GLY A 310 -17.08 -10.90 9.62
C GLY A 310 -16.83 -9.40 9.45
N ALA A 311 -15.64 -8.97 9.02
CA ALA A 311 -15.42 -7.57 8.65
C ALA A 311 -16.21 -7.19 7.38
N SER A 312 -16.58 -5.92 7.27
CA SER A 312 -17.18 -5.34 6.06
C SER A 312 -16.16 -4.53 5.27
N LEU A 313 -16.41 -4.38 3.96
CA LEU A 313 -15.64 -3.49 3.10
C LEU A 313 -16.43 -2.21 2.82
N TRP A 314 -15.72 -1.10 2.67
CA TRP A 314 -16.28 0.19 2.28
C TRP A 314 -15.28 0.96 1.40
N GLY A 315 -15.75 2.00 0.70
CA GLY A 315 -14.92 2.89 -0.12
C GLY A 315 -14.45 2.33 -1.47
N VAL A 316 -14.81 1.09 -1.81
CA VAL A 316 -14.36 0.41 -3.05
C VAL A 316 -14.83 1.08 -4.34
N ALA A 317 -15.92 1.87 -4.27
CA ALA A 317 -16.41 2.65 -5.41
C ALA A 317 -15.37 3.66 -5.90
N ASN A 318 -14.45 4.13 -5.05
CA ASN A 318 -13.40 5.07 -5.48
C ASN A 318 -12.44 4.47 -6.52
N GLN A 319 -12.46 3.15 -6.74
CA GLN A 319 -11.70 2.49 -7.81
C GLN A 319 -12.40 2.57 -9.18
N VAL A 320 -13.74 2.71 -9.20
CA VAL A 320 -14.54 2.82 -10.42
C VAL A 320 -14.84 4.26 -10.79
N MET A 321 -14.75 5.18 -9.83
CA MET A 321 -14.92 6.60 -10.06
C MET A 321 -13.72 7.09 -10.88
N GLU A 322 -14.00 7.60 -12.08
CA GLU A 322 -13.00 8.15 -13.01
C GLU A 322 -12.38 9.44 -12.44
N ARG A 323 -11.47 9.30 -11.47
CA ARG A 323 -10.73 10.41 -10.87
C ARG A 323 -9.34 10.51 -11.44
N ASN A 324 -8.94 11.70 -11.91
CA ASN A 324 -7.55 12.10 -12.22
C ASN A 324 -6.76 11.16 -13.13
N GLY A 325 -7.47 10.30 -13.84
CA GLY A 325 -7.00 9.51 -14.92
C GLY A 325 -7.83 8.29 -15.13
N TYR A 326 -8.36 8.20 -16.33
CA TYR A 326 -8.92 6.96 -16.84
C TYR A 326 -7.78 5.93 -16.84
N PHE A 327 -8.08 4.66 -16.99
CA PHE A 327 -7.03 3.65 -16.85
C PHE A 327 -5.84 3.94 -17.77
N ARG A 328 -4.72 4.28 -17.16
CA ARG A 328 -3.51 4.71 -17.85
C ARG A 328 -2.38 3.75 -17.54
N LYS A 329 -1.70 3.34 -18.59
CA LYS A 329 -0.32 2.85 -18.48
C LYS A 329 0.59 4.08 -18.52
N ARG A 330 1.65 4.09 -17.70
CA ARG A 330 2.69 5.13 -17.82
C ARG A 330 3.25 5.08 -19.26
N PRO A 331 3.69 6.21 -19.85
CA PRO A 331 4.33 6.22 -21.17
C PRO A 331 5.74 5.60 -21.13
N VAL A 332 5.81 4.32 -20.79
CA VAL A 332 7.02 3.49 -20.77
C VAL A 332 6.70 2.19 -21.50
N ILE A 333 7.51 1.87 -22.51
CA ILE A 333 7.32 0.70 -23.37
C ILE A 333 8.52 -0.27 -23.23
N GLY A 334 8.34 -1.52 -23.66
CA GLY A 334 9.42 -2.52 -23.65
C GLY A 334 9.75 -3.09 -22.26
N CYS A 335 8.91 -2.86 -21.25
CA CYS A 335 9.03 -3.49 -19.94
C CYS A 335 7.65 -3.81 -19.35
N LYS A 336 7.62 -4.75 -18.40
CA LYS A 336 6.41 -5.11 -17.65
C LYS A 336 6.13 -4.09 -16.53
N HIS A 337 7.14 -3.76 -15.73
CA HIS A 337 6.95 -2.92 -14.55
C HIS A 337 7.12 -1.44 -14.90
N THR A 338 6.01 -0.76 -15.19
CA THR A 338 6.03 0.61 -15.72
C THR A 338 5.87 1.69 -14.67
N TYR A 339 5.50 1.38 -13.41
CA TYR A 339 5.32 2.41 -12.37
C TYR A 339 6.67 3.02 -11.92
N ILE A 340 7.70 2.19 -11.80
CA ILE A 340 9.05 2.54 -11.37
C ILE A 340 10.00 2.35 -12.55
N GLU A 341 10.97 3.26 -12.69
CA GLU A 341 12.09 3.08 -13.59
C GLU A 341 13.16 2.24 -12.87
N TRP A 342 13.18 0.95 -13.14
CA TRP A 342 14.12 0.01 -12.53
C TRP A 342 15.44 0.00 -13.30
N THR A 343 16.58 0.06 -12.60
CA THR A 343 17.92 -0.05 -13.19
C THR A 343 18.58 -1.37 -12.76
N PRO A 344 19.65 -1.80 -13.46
CA PRO A 344 20.45 -2.96 -13.05
C PRO A 344 21.01 -2.90 -11.63
N ASP A 345 21.07 -1.73 -11.01
CA ASP A 345 21.56 -1.56 -9.63
C ASP A 345 20.55 -2.07 -8.59
N SER A 346 19.28 -2.20 -8.96
CA SER A 346 18.28 -2.79 -8.07
C SER A 346 18.48 -4.29 -7.94
N ILE A 347 18.45 -4.78 -6.70
CA ILE A 347 18.42 -6.22 -6.41
C ILE A 347 17.21 -6.94 -7.02
N LEU A 348 16.17 -6.19 -7.42
CA LEU A 348 14.96 -6.74 -8.06
C LEU A 348 15.05 -6.75 -9.58
N PHE A 349 16.10 -6.19 -10.18
CA PHE A 349 16.24 -6.13 -11.63
C PHE A 349 16.15 -7.50 -12.32
N PRO A 350 16.64 -8.62 -11.74
CA PRO A 350 16.41 -9.95 -12.32
C PRO A 350 14.94 -10.34 -12.51
N PHE A 351 14.03 -9.87 -11.65
CA PHE A 351 12.57 -10.05 -11.86
C PHE A 351 12.03 -9.12 -12.94
N VAL A 352 12.55 -7.88 -13.00
CA VAL A 352 12.05 -6.82 -13.88
C VAL A 352 12.52 -7.01 -15.33
N LYS A 353 13.75 -7.49 -15.52
CA LYS A 353 14.43 -7.81 -16.79
C LYS A 353 14.75 -6.64 -17.71
N ALA A 354 13.95 -5.57 -17.68
CA ALA A 354 14.16 -4.40 -18.53
C ALA A 354 13.64 -3.12 -17.87
N THR A 355 14.42 -2.04 -17.97
CA THR A 355 14.02 -0.68 -17.54
C THR A 355 12.85 -0.15 -18.38
N GLY A 356 12.83 -0.50 -19.67
CA GLY A 356 11.92 0.06 -20.66
C GLY A 356 12.37 1.43 -21.19
N LEU A 357 11.63 1.95 -22.16
CA LEU A 357 11.90 3.22 -22.83
C LEU A 357 10.81 4.22 -22.52
N LYS A 358 11.18 5.36 -21.93
CA LYS A 358 10.25 6.44 -21.62
C LYS A 358 9.88 7.22 -22.89
N VAL A 359 8.61 7.20 -23.26
CA VAL A 359 8.05 8.04 -24.33
C VAL A 359 7.88 9.45 -23.78
N ARG A 360 8.86 10.32 -24.02
CA ARG A 360 8.85 11.72 -23.55
C ARG A 360 7.89 12.61 -24.35
N SER A 361 7.64 12.24 -25.60
CA SER A 361 6.76 12.94 -26.52
C SER A 361 6.10 11.90 -27.42
N PHE A 362 4.78 12.00 -27.60
CA PHE A 362 4.05 11.12 -28.52
C PHE A 362 4.42 11.36 -29.98
N ARG A 363 5.07 12.48 -30.31
CA ARG A 363 5.69 12.72 -31.64
C ARG A 363 6.79 11.72 -31.98
N ASN A 364 7.31 11.00 -31.00
CA ASN A 364 8.38 10.02 -31.18
C ASN A 364 7.85 8.61 -31.45
N VAL A 365 6.53 8.41 -31.48
CA VAL A 365 5.90 7.10 -31.67
C VAL A 365 4.73 7.21 -32.66
N VAL A 366 4.37 6.07 -33.25
CA VAL A 366 3.11 5.90 -33.98
C VAL A 366 2.31 4.83 -33.24
N LEU A 367 1.09 5.18 -32.82
CA LEU A 367 0.20 4.29 -32.09
C LEU A 367 -0.67 3.52 -33.08
N VAL A 368 -0.55 2.19 -33.06
CA VAL A 368 -1.36 1.29 -33.89
C VAL A 368 -2.15 0.32 -33.02
N ASN A 369 -3.33 -0.08 -33.51
CA ASN A 369 -4.12 -1.13 -32.88
C ASN A 369 -3.56 -2.51 -33.26
N GLN A 370 -4.20 -3.58 -32.77
CA GLN A 370 -3.76 -4.96 -33.04
C GLN A 370 -3.77 -5.34 -34.53
N MET A 371 -4.49 -4.59 -35.38
CA MET A 371 -4.50 -4.78 -36.84
C MET A 371 -3.43 -3.96 -37.56
N GLY A 372 -2.55 -3.26 -36.83
CA GLY A 372 -1.53 -2.37 -37.40
C GLY A 372 -2.08 -1.06 -37.96
N LYS A 373 -3.34 -0.70 -37.67
CA LYS A 373 -3.94 0.56 -38.11
C LYS A 373 -3.73 1.64 -37.07
N ARG A 374 -3.37 2.84 -37.52
CA ARG A 374 -3.38 4.03 -36.66
C ARG A 374 -4.80 4.27 -36.17
N PHE A 375 -4.94 4.57 -34.88
CA PHE A 375 -6.23 4.79 -34.24
C PHE A 375 -6.29 6.11 -33.48
N TYR A 376 -5.20 6.88 -33.50
CA TYR A 376 -5.06 8.09 -32.72
C TYR A 376 -4.13 9.11 -33.41
N SER A 377 -4.39 10.41 -33.20
CA SER A 377 -3.52 11.50 -33.68
C SER A 377 -2.48 11.88 -32.63
N GLU A 378 -1.26 11.39 -32.76
CA GLU A 378 -0.16 11.61 -31.80
C GLU A 378 0.31 13.08 -31.71
N LEU A 379 -0.26 13.95 -32.56
CA LEU A 379 -0.06 15.40 -32.58
C LEU A 379 -1.18 16.17 -31.86
N GLY A 380 -2.28 15.49 -31.49
CA GLY A 380 -3.39 16.08 -30.76
C GLY A 380 -2.98 16.53 -29.36
N ALA A 381 -3.63 17.59 -28.86
CA ALA A 381 -3.40 18.07 -27.50
C ALA A 381 -3.80 17.05 -26.42
N ASN A 382 -4.58 16.02 -26.80
CA ASN A 382 -5.35 15.17 -25.90
C ASN A 382 -5.22 13.69 -26.24
N TRP A 383 -4.09 13.02 -25.94
CA TRP A 383 -4.16 11.61 -25.49
C TRP A 383 -3.01 11.16 -24.55
N PRO A 384 -3.33 10.67 -23.35
CA PRO A 384 -4.56 11.09 -22.71
C PRO A 384 -4.58 11.26 -21.22
N TYR A 385 -5.71 11.86 -20.87
CA TYR A 385 -6.28 11.70 -19.58
C TYR A 385 -6.86 10.28 -19.29
N GLY A 386 -6.61 9.25 -20.12
CA GLY A 386 -6.97 7.80 -20.08
C GLY A 386 -7.88 7.36 -21.27
N THR A 387 -8.61 6.22 -21.26
CA THR A 387 -9.73 5.88 -22.19
C THR A 387 -11.13 6.42 -21.80
N HIS A 388 -11.86 7.17 -22.65
CA HIS A 388 -13.32 7.36 -22.52
C HIS A 388 -14.14 6.60 -23.56
N HIS A 389 -15.43 6.45 -23.25
CA HIS A 389 -16.45 6.12 -24.25
C HIS A 389 -16.50 7.22 -25.32
N GLY A 390 -16.24 6.87 -26.58
CA GLY A 390 -16.31 7.81 -27.73
C GLY A 390 -14.96 8.33 -28.26
N ASP A 391 -13.82 8.02 -27.63
CA ASP A 391 -12.50 8.48 -28.09
C ASP A 391 -11.92 7.67 -29.27
N ILE A 392 -12.44 6.47 -29.48
CA ILE A 392 -12.15 5.70 -30.70
C ILE A 392 -13.20 6.13 -31.72
N ASP A 393 -12.87 7.14 -32.54
CA ASP A 393 -13.58 7.34 -33.79
C ASP A 393 -13.15 6.22 -34.74
N GLY A 394 -14.10 5.39 -35.16
CA GLY A 394 -13.86 4.17 -35.94
C GLY A 394 -13.60 4.43 -37.43
N TYR A 395 -13.27 5.66 -37.81
CA TYR A 395 -13.11 6.09 -39.20
C TYR A 395 -11.65 6.35 -39.58
#